data_AF-A0A964ZFC4-F1
#
_entry.id   AF-A0A964ZFC4-F1
#
_cell.length_a   1.000
_cell.length_b   1.000
_cell.length_c   1.000
_cell.angle_alpha   90.00
_cell.angle_beta   90.00
_cell.angle_gamma   90.00
#
_symmetry.space_group_name_H-M   'P 1'
#
loop_
_entity.id
_entity.type
_entity.pdbx_description
1 polymer ?
#
loop_
_entity_poly.entity_id
_entity_poly.type
_entity_poly.pdbx_seq_one_letter_code
_entity_poly.pdbx_strand_id
1 'polypeptide(L)'
;MSETEEGFYAELSTTGSSAWSRLQGDITSQLTVEVDLPEGKKTLPITAVRGMSTHSDLRVRKAAYDAEMRAWPTVATSCAAAMNSIKGEANAVNRRRHWASPLDASLYANSVSRKTFDAMQSAVTASLPDFRRWMNIRAKLHGDKNGLSWWNLFAPLNVAPSQISWDQGVQLVRGAFAAYSDNLAGLVDRSLAEKWIDAEPREGKVGGAFCMSFVDDRSLVLLNWSGSVDSAQTTAHELGHAYHNTQLADRTPLQKRLPMALAETASIFCETLVVEEGLSRLSGDERLALLDTDLGGANQVVVDIHSRFLFETEVFARRQRRTLGVSELNEMMLGA
;
A
#
# COMPACT_ATOMS: atom_id res chain seq x y z
N MET A 1 4.88 -24.40 -21.25
CA MET A 1 5.82 -25.28 -20.53
C MET A 1 5.15 -26.61 -20.25
N SER A 2 5.87 -27.70 -20.42
CA SER A 2 5.48 -29.04 -19.99
C SER A 2 5.57 -29.19 -18.46
N GLU A 3 4.97 -30.24 -17.90
CA GLU A 3 5.08 -30.56 -16.47
C GLU A 3 6.55 -30.70 -16.03
N THR A 4 7.41 -31.33 -16.84
CA THR A 4 8.85 -31.44 -16.56
C THR A 4 9.53 -30.07 -16.50
N GLU A 5 9.20 -29.16 -17.42
CA GLU A 5 9.76 -27.80 -17.40
C GLU A 5 9.25 -26.98 -16.21
N GLU A 6 7.99 -27.16 -15.82
CA GLU A 6 7.42 -26.51 -14.63
C GLU A 6 8.04 -27.05 -13.34
N GLY A 7 8.29 -28.36 -13.25
CA GLY A 7 9.02 -28.98 -12.14
C GLY A 7 10.45 -28.44 -12.02
N PHE A 8 11.20 -28.41 -13.13
CA PHE A 8 12.54 -27.84 -13.15
C PHE A 8 12.55 -26.35 -12.80
N TYR A 9 11.57 -25.58 -13.28
CA TYR A 9 11.42 -24.19 -12.91
C TYR A 9 11.15 -24.02 -11.40
N ALA A 10 10.25 -24.82 -10.84
CA ALA A 10 9.96 -24.80 -9.41
C ALA A 10 11.22 -25.04 -8.57
N GLU A 11 12.04 -26.04 -8.94
CA GLU A 11 13.33 -26.31 -8.30
C GLU A 11 14.29 -25.11 -8.40
N LEU A 12 14.52 -24.57 -9.60
CA LEU A 12 15.44 -23.45 -9.80
C LEU A 12 14.97 -22.16 -9.14
N SER A 13 13.66 -21.88 -9.13
CA SER A 13 13.08 -20.65 -8.59
C SER A 13 13.45 -20.40 -7.12
N THR A 14 13.70 -21.47 -6.36
CA THR A 14 14.14 -21.41 -4.95
C THR A 14 15.52 -20.75 -4.78
N THR A 15 16.38 -20.88 -5.80
CA THR A 15 17.72 -20.28 -5.90
C THR A 15 17.77 -19.09 -6.88
N GLY A 16 16.71 -18.91 -7.66
CA GLY A 16 16.48 -17.76 -8.55
C GLY A 16 15.69 -16.64 -7.86
N SER A 17 14.58 -16.24 -8.45
CA SER A 17 13.77 -15.09 -8.02
C SER A 17 13.42 -15.10 -6.53
N SER A 18 13.12 -16.27 -5.95
CA SER A 18 12.81 -16.38 -4.51
C SER A 18 14.01 -16.03 -3.64
N ALA A 19 15.22 -16.48 -4.01
CA ALA A 19 16.44 -16.15 -3.26
C ALA A 19 16.77 -14.66 -3.36
N TRP A 20 16.60 -14.06 -4.55
CA TRP A 20 16.80 -12.62 -4.75
C TRP A 20 15.78 -11.76 -4.01
N SER A 21 14.52 -12.20 -3.95
CA SER A 21 13.48 -11.54 -3.15
C SER A 21 13.81 -11.60 -1.66
N ARG A 22 14.28 -12.75 -1.15
CA ARG A 22 14.73 -12.88 0.25
C ARG A 22 15.93 -11.98 0.54
N LEU A 23 16.96 -12.01 -0.31
CA LEU A 23 18.14 -11.15 -0.15
C LEU A 23 17.77 -9.66 -0.11
N GLN A 24 16.89 -9.21 -1.00
CA GLN A 24 16.41 -7.83 -0.99
C GLN A 24 15.64 -7.52 0.30
N GLY A 25 14.78 -8.43 0.75
CA GLY A 25 14.10 -8.33 2.05
C GLY A 25 15.09 -8.17 3.21
N ASP A 26 16.05 -9.10 3.33
CA ASP A 26 17.04 -9.13 4.41
C ASP A 26 17.89 -7.86 4.45
N ILE A 27 18.38 -7.41 3.29
CA ILE A 27 19.19 -6.19 3.18
C ILE A 27 18.39 -4.97 3.60
N THR A 28 17.14 -4.84 3.12
CA THR A 28 16.34 -3.66 3.43
C THR A 28 15.80 -3.65 4.85
N SER A 29 15.52 -4.81 5.45
CA SER A 29 15.08 -4.90 6.84
C SER A 29 16.21 -4.63 7.84
N GLN A 30 17.46 -4.93 7.47
CA GLN A 30 18.65 -4.68 8.30
C GLN A 30 19.25 -3.28 8.10
N LEU A 31 18.76 -2.51 7.11
CA LEU A 31 19.27 -1.18 6.83
C LEU A 31 18.95 -0.22 7.98
N THR A 32 20.00 0.36 8.57
CA THR A 32 19.91 1.41 9.59
C THR A 32 20.55 2.69 9.10
N VAL A 33 20.10 3.84 9.61
CA VAL A 33 20.67 5.15 9.27
C VAL A 33 20.63 6.10 10.48
N GLU A 34 21.63 6.98 10.58
CA GLU A 34 21.62 8.10 11.52
C GLU A 34 20.65 9.19 11.05
N VAL A 35 19.70 9.54 11.91
CA VAL A 35 18.70 10.59 11.72
C VAL A 35 18.96 11.71 12.71
N ASP A 36 19.02 12.94 12.22
CA ASP A 36 19.21 14.14 13.04
C ASP A 36 17.86 14.70 13.50
N LEU A 37 17.31 14.09 14.55
CA LEU A 37 15.99 14.46 15.08
C LEU A 37 16.08 15.68 16.00
N PRO A 38 14.97 16.40 16.25
CA PRO A 38 14.97 17.56 17.15
C PRO A 38 15.51 17.27 18.56
N GLU A 39 15.34 16.05 19.07
CA GLU A 39 15.86 15.59 20.36
C GLU A 39 17.32 15.10 20.32
N GLY A 40 17.95 15.10 19.14
CA GLY A 40 19.31 14.66 18.91
C GLY A 40 19.43 13.51 17.91
N LYS A 41 20.67 13.20 17.54
CA LYS A 41 20.99 12.15 16.57
C LYS A 41 20.65 10.76 17.12
N LYS A 42 19.97 9.95 16.32
CA LYS A 42 19.65 8.54 16.62
C LYS A 42 19.92 7.66 15.42
N THR A 43 20.47 6.47 15.65
CA THR A 43 20.53 5.41 14.63
C THR A 43 19.24 4.61 14.67
N LEU A 44 18.51 4.58 13.57
CA LEU A 44 17.20 3.95 13.49
C LEU A 44 17.12 2.98 12.30
N PRO A 45 16.38 1.87 12.41
CA PRO A 45 16.01 1.04 11.27
C PRO A 45 15.26 1.86 10.22
N ILE A 46 15.51 1.60 8.93
CA ILE A 46 14.90 2.36 7.83
C ILE A 46 13.36 2.30 7.86
N THR A 47 12.79 1.22 8.39
CA THR A 47 11.33 1.07 8.59
C THR A 47 10.78 2.08 9.58
N ALA A 48 11.47 2.33 10.69
CA ALA A 48 11.10 3.35 11.67
C ALA A 48 11.24 4.77 11.07
N VAL A 49 12.30 5.01 10.29
CA VAL A 49 12.50 6.29 9.59
C VAL A 49 11.36 6.58 8.61
N ARG A 50 10.96 5.60 7.79
CA ARG A 50 9.82 5.73 6.87
C ARG A 50 8.50 6.03 7.58
N GLY A 51 8.28 5.41 8.74
CA GLY A 51 7.11 5.65 9.58
C GLY A 51 7.00 7.09 10.09
N MET A 52 8.09 7.86 10.08
CA MET A 52 8.07 9.28 10.46
C MET A 52 7.48 10.18 9.38
N SER A 53 7.25 9.71 8.14
CA SER A 53 6.71 10.52 7.04
C SER A 53 5.32 11.12 7.30
N THR A 54 4.58 10.58 8.27
CA THR A 54 3.26 11.05 8.71
C THR A 54 3.31 11.86 10.02
N HIS A 55 4.50 12.07 10.61
CA HIS A 55 4.65 12.81 11.86
C HIS A 55 4.20 14.27 11.70
N SER A 56 3.56 14.91 12.69
CA SER A 56 3.05 16.29 12.54
C SER A 56 4.14 17.38 12.51
N ASP A 57 5.26 17.18 13.23
CA ASP A 57 6.43 18.09 13.20
C ASP A 57 7.21 17.98 11.88
N LEU A 58 7.28 19.08 11.14
CA LEU A 58 8.05 19.22 9.89
C LEU A 58 9.52 18.84 10.05
N ARG A 59 10.15 19.18 11.19
CA ARG A 59 11.58 18.91 11.42
C ARG A 59 11.85 17.40 11.47
N VAL A 60 10.95 16.64 12.09
CA VAL A 60 11.03 15.18 12.16
C VAL A 60 10.90 14.58 10.76
N ARG A 61 9.86 14.95 10.01
CA ARG A 61 9.64 14.41 8.66
C ARG A 61 10.78 14.74 7.69
N LYS A 62 11.29 15.97 7.76
CA LYS A 62 12.40 16.39 6.90
C LYS A 62 13.69 15.64 7.26
N ALA A 63 14.01 15.50 8.54
CA ALA A 63 15.18 14.74 8.98
C ALA A 63 15.10 13.27 8.53
N ALA A 64 13.91 12.67 8.63
CA ALA A 64 13.65 11.32 8.15
C ALA A 64 13.87 11.19 6.63
N TYR A 65 13.25 12.07 5.83
CA TYR A 65 13.44 12.08 4.38
C TYR A 65 14.91 12.24 3.97
N ASP A 66 15.62 13.20 4.58
CA ASP A 66 17.04 13.43 4.30
C ASP A 66 17.89 12.19 4.66
N ALA A 67 17.53 11.47 5.73
CA ALA A 67 18.19 10.23 6.13
C ALA A 67 17.91 9.09 5.13
N GLU A 68 16.68 8.93 4.65
CA GLU A 68 16.35 7.95 3.61
C GLU A 68 17.16 8.18 2.33
N MET A 69 17.30 9.44 1.91
CA MET A 69 18.08 9.80 0.72
C MET A 69 19.57 9.46 0.86
N ARG A 70 20.11 9.35 2.08
CA ARG A 70 21.46 8.85 2.33
C ARG A 70 21.52 7.33 2.45
N ALA A 71 20.49 6.70 3.00
CA ALA A 71 20.46 5.27 3.28
C ALA A 71 20.32 4.42 2.01
N TRP A 72 19.32 4.72 1.17
CA TRP A 72 19.00 3.88 0.00
C TRP A 72 20.14 3.68 -1.00
N PRO A 73 20.99 4.70 -1.30
CA PRO A 73 22.16 4.51 -2.17
C PRO A 73 23.14 3.45 -1.67
N THR A 74 23.26 3.23 -0.36
CA THR A 74 24.21 2.27 0.22
C THR A 74 23.90 0.82 -0.12
N VAL A 75 22.65 0.51 -0.45
CA VAL A 75 22.16 -0.83 -0.80
C VAL A 75 21.69 -0.95 -2.25
N ALA A 76 21.80 0.14 -3.03
CA ALA A 76 21.19 0.24 -4.35
C ALA A 76 21.69 -0.82 -5.33
N THR A 77 22.99 -1.18 -5.29
CA THR A 77 23.55 -2.24 -6.15
C THR A 77 22.88 -3.59 -5.90
N SER A 78 22.66 -3.96 -4.63
CA SER A 78 22.00 -5.21 -4.26
C SER A 78 20.53 -5.22 -4.66
N CYS A 79 19.82 -4.10 -4.44
CA CYS A 79 18.44 -3.95 -4.88
C CYS A 79 18.30 -4.03 -6.41
N ALA A 80 19.23 -3.40 -7.15
CA ALA A 80 19.27 -3.47 -8.60
C ALA A 80 19.54 -4.90 -9.09
N ALA A 81 20.48 -5.62 -8.47
CA ALA A 81 20.74 -7.02 -8.79
C ALA A 81 19.49 -7.89 -8.57
N ALA A 82 18.80 -7.72 -7.44
CA ALA A 82 17.57 -8.45 -7.15
C ALA A 82 16.47 -8.15 -8.19
N MET A 83 16.22 -6.87 -8.50
CA MET A 83 15.24 -6.46 -9.52
C MET A 83 15.56 -7.08 -10.90
N ASN A 84 16.83 -7.03 -11.31
CA ASN A 84 17.28 -7.61 -12.58
C ASN A 84 17.07 -9.12 -12.64
N SER A 85 17.34 -9.83 -11.55
CA SER A 85 17.18 -11.29 -11.49
C SER A 85 15.72 -11.69 -11.51
N ILE A 86 14.87 -11.05 -10.69
CA ILE A 86 13.43 -11.32 -10.61
C ILE A 86 12.76 -11.05 -11.96
N LYS A 87 12.97 -9.86 -12.55
CA LYS A 87 12.33 -9.48 -13.82
C LYS A 87 12.92 -10.24 -15.01
N GLY A 88 14.21 -10.60 -14.95
CA GLY A 88 14.86 -11.46 -15.94
C GLY A 88 14.27 -12.88 -15.97
N GLU A 89 14.08 -13.48 -14.80
CA GLU A 89 13.41 -14.78 -14.66
C GLU A 89 11.97 -14.71 -15.15
N ALA A 90 11.19 -13.74 -14.68
CA ALA A 90 9.80 -13.55 -15.10
C ALA A 90 9.67 -13.40 -16.62
N ASN A 91 10.55 -12.64 -17.27
CA ASN A 91 10.60 -12.55 -18.73
C ASN A 91 10.87 -13.92 -19.40
N ALA A 92 11.79 -14.71 -18.86
CA ALA A 92 12.12 -16.03 -19.41
C ALA A 92 10.97 -17.03 -19.26
N VAL A 93 10.32 -17.04 -18.09
CA VAL A 93 9.17 -17.90 -17.80
C VAL A 93 7.98 -17.52 -18.66
N ASN A 94 7.65 -16.23 -18.74
CA ASN A 94 6.51 -15.77 -19.54
C ASN A 94 6.65 -16.15 -21.03
N ARG A 95 7.84 -16.00 -21.62
CA ARG A 95 8.08 -16.46 -23.00
C ARG A 95 7.89 -17.98 -23.17
N ARG A 96 8.39 -18.80 -22.23
CA ARG A 96 8.23 -20.27 -22.27
C ARG A 96 6.79 -20.72 -22.02
N ARG A 97 6.01 -19.91 -21.32
CA ARG A 97 4.56 -20.09 -21.16
C ARG A 97 3.73 -19.49 -22.30
N HIS A 98 4.39 -18.96 -23.33
CA HIS A 98 3.78 -18.37 -24.53
C HIS A 98 2.90 -17.14 -24.26
N TRP A 99 3.19 -16.41 -23.17
CA TRP A 99 2.60 -15.09 -22.95
C TRP A 99 3.26 -14.07 -23.88
N ALA A 100 2.46 -13.20 -24.49
CA ALA A 100 2.96 -12.12 -25.35
C ALA A 100 3.71 -11.04 -24.56
N SER A 101 3.26 -10.76 -23.33
CA SER A 101 3.92 -9.85 -22.39
C SER A 101 3.73 -10.32 -20.94
N PRO A 102 4.59 -9.88 -20.00
CA PRO A 102 4.37 -10.10 -18.58
C PRO A 102 3.02 -9.55 -18.08
N LEU A 103 2.51 -8.47 -18.69
CA LEU A 103 1.20 -7.92 -18.37
C LEU A 103 0.08 -8.92 -18.69
N ASP A 104 0.14 -9.65 -19.80
CA ASP A 104 -0.90 -10.62 -20.16
C ASP A 104 -1.02 -11.74 -19.13
N ALA A 105 0.10 -12.22 -18.59
CA ALA A 105 0.12 -13.20 -17.52
C ALA A 105 -0.55 -12.67 -16.24
N SER A 106 -0.23 -11.43 -15.85
CA SER A 106 -0.84 -10.77 -14.69
C SER A 106 -2.33 -10.52 -14.87
N LEU A 107 -2.76 -10.09 -16.06
CA LEU A 107 -4.17 -9.88 -16.39
C LEU A 107 -4.96 -11.19 -16.32
N TYR A 108 -4.42 -12.28 -16.88
CA TYR A 108 -5.01 -13.60 -16.79
C TYR A 108 -5.15 -14.07 -15.34
N ALA A 109 -4.08 -13.96 -14.54
CA ALA A 109 -4.10 -14.35 -13.13
C ALA A 109 -5.13 -13.57 -12.30
N ASN A 110 -5.46 -12.34 -12.72
CA ASN A 110 -6.46 -11.50 -12.07
C ASN A 110 -7.85 -11.56 -12.72
N SER A 111 -8.05 -12.39 -13.75
CA SER A 111 -9.30 -12.46 -14.52
C SER A 111 -9.73 -11.09 -15.11
N VAL A 112 -8.75 -10.27 -15.51
CA VAL A 112 -8.98 -8.93 -16.08
C VAL A 112 -8.72 -8.98 -17.58
N SER A 113 -9.67 -8.48 -18.39
CA SER A 113 -9.45 -8.35 -19.83
C SER A 113 -8.53 -7.16 -20.13
N ARG A 114 -7.76 -7.23 -21.22
CA ARG A 114 -6.94 -6.10 -21.69
C ARG A 114 -7.78 -4.83 -21.90
N LYS A 115 -8.99 -4.95 -22.47
CA LYS A 115 -9.91 -3.82 -22.66
C LYS A 115 -10.29 -3.15 -21.33
N THR A 116 -10.53 -3.96 -20.28
CA THR A 116 -10.84 -3.45 -18.94
C THR A 116 -9.64 -2.72 -18.34
N PHE A 117 -8.44 -3.30 -18.46
CA PHE A 117 -7.21 -2.69 -17.99
C PHE A 117 -6.91 -1.36 -18.71
N ASP A 118 -7.02 -1.34 -20.03
CA ASP A 118 -6.75 -0.13 -20.83
C ASP A 118 -7.77 0.98 -20.52
N ALA A 119 -9.03 0.63 -20.26
CA ALA A 119 -10.05 1.57 -19.81
C ALA A 119 -9.72 2.16 -18.43
N MET A 120 -9.28 1.32 -17.48
CA MET A 120 -8.81 1.76 -16.16
C MET A 120 -7.62 2.73 -16.30
N GLN A 121 -6.60 2.36 -17.09
CA GLN A 121 -5.43 3.22 -17.33
C GLN A 121 -5.79 4.56 -17.98
N SER A 122 -6.76 4.56 -18.88
CA SER A 122 -7.29 5.78 -19.50
C SER A 122 -7.96 6.68 -18.46
N ALA A 123 -8.76 6.11 -17.56
CA ALA A 123 -9.39 6.84 -16.46
C ALA A 123 -8.35 7.41 -15.49
N VAL A 124 -7.33 6.62 -15.13
CA VAL A 124 -6.19 7.08 -14.32
C VAL A 124 -5.53 8.28 -14.97
N THR A 125 -5.15 8.20 -16.25
CA THR A 125 -4.48 9.29 -16.98
C THR A 125 -5.36 10.55 -17.05
N ALA A 126 -6.67 10.38 -17.30
CA ALA A 126 -7.62 11.48 -17.37
C ALA A 126 -7.78 12.21 -16.02
N SER A 127 -7.60 11.50 -14.90
CA SER A 127 -7.70 12.06 -13.54
C SER A 127 -6.43 12.78 -13.05
N LEU A 128 -5.27 12.54 -13.67
CA LEU A 128 -3.99 13.13 -13.21
C LEU A 128 -3.99 14.66 -13.05
N PRO A 129 -4.67 15.46 -13.91
CA PRO A 129 -4.78 16.90 -13.68
C PRO A 129 -5.42 17.28 -12.34
N ASP A 130 -6.39 16.51 -11.85
CA ASP A 130 -7.06 16.77 -10.57
C ASP A 130 -6.13 16.45 -9.39
N PHE A 131 -5.36 15.36 -9.47
CA PHE A 131 -4.33 15.06 -8.47
C PHE A 131 -3.23 16.12 -8.45
N ARG A 132 -2.80 16.63 -9.61
CA ARG A 132 -1.86 17.77 -9.67
C ARG A 132 -2.46 19.02 -9.03
N ARG A 133 -3.76 19.28 -9.24
CA ARG A 133 -4.44 20.41 -8.59
C ARG A 133 -4.46 20.23 -7.06
N TRP A 134 -4.82 19.05 -6.57
CA TRP A 134 -4.80 18.74 -5.14
C TRP A 134 -3.40 18.89 -4.54
N MET A 135 -2.36 18.30 -5.15
CA MET A 135 -0.98 18.44 -4.67
C MET A 135 -0.51 19.90 -4.62
N ASN A 136 -0.90 20.73 -5.60
CA ASN A 136 -0.60 22.17 -5.57
C ASN A 136 -1.35 22.93 -4.47
N ILE A 137 -2.59 22.54 -4.15
CA ILE A 137 -3.33 23.10 -3.02
C ILE A 137 -2.66 22.69 -1.72
N ARG A 138 -2.33 21.41 -1.56
CA ARG A 138 -1.66 20.87 -0.38
C ARG A 138 -0.28 21.49 -0.16
N ALA A 139 0.48 21.75 -1.23
CA ALA A 139 1.72 22.52 -1.17
C ALA A 139 1.51 23.89 -0.52
N LYS A 140 0.48 24.63 -0.95
CA LYS A 140 0.14 25.94 -0.37
C LYS A 140 -0.26 25.83 1.11
N LEU A 141 -1.04 24.81 1.47
CA LEU A 141 -1.46 24.57 2.85
C LEU A 141 -0.27 24.26 3.79
N HIS A 142 0.76 23.58 3.28
CA HIS A 142 2.01 23.35 4.01
C HIS A 142 3.04 24.49 3.89
N GLY A 143 2.73 25.56 3.14
CA GLY A 143 3.64 26.68 2.91
C GLY A 143 4.80 26.38 1.95
N ASP A 144 4.72 25.30 1.17
CA ASP A 144 5.66 24.97 0.11
C ASP A 144 5.53 25.96 -1.06
N LYS A 145 6.68 26.37 -1.61
CA LYS A 145 6.74 27.41 -2.66
C LYS A 145 6.91 26.87 -4.08
N ASN A 146 7.43 25.64 -4.22
CA ASN A 146 7.86 25.06 -5.51
C ASN A 146 7.25 23.67 -5.75
N GLY A 147 5.94 23.53 -5.52
CA GLY A 147 5.26 22.23 -5.51
C GLY A 147 5.35 21.54 -4.15
N LEU A 148 4.61 20.45 -3.98
CA LEU A 148 4.53 19.72 -2.71
C LEU A 148 5.87 19.05 -2.42
N SER A 149 6.47 19.36 -1.28
CA SER A 149 7.73 18.76 -0.85
C SER A 149 7.54 17.27 -0.53
N TRP A 150 8.53 16.43 -0.81
CA TRP A 150 8.46 14.98 -0.53
C TRP A 150 8.17 14.66 0.95
N TRP A 151 8.77 15.40 1.89
CA TRP A 151 8.50 15.25 3.32
C TRP A 151 7.12 15.78 3.76
N ASN A 152 6.36 16.43 2.87
CA ASN A 152 4.98 16.84 3.09
C ASN A 152 3.96 15.93 2.39
N LEU A 153 4.41 14.97 1.56
CA LEU A 153 3.52 14.09 0.78
C LEU A 153 2.62 13.21 1.65
N PHE A 154 3.04 12.84 2.85
CA PHE A 154 2.25 12.04 3.79
C PHE A 154 1.93 12.78 5.09
N ALA A 155 2.24 14.09 5.14
CA ALA A 155 2.04 14.89 6.32
C ALA A 155 0.54 15.13 6.58
N PRO A 156 0.06 15.03 7.82
CA PRO A 156 -1.27 15.48 8.15
C PRO A 156 -1.36 17.01 8.01
N LEU A 157 -2.54 17.51 7.62
CA LEU A 157 -2.82 18.95 7.70
C LEU A 157 -2.90 19.40 9.16
N ASN A 158 -2.26 20.51 9.48
CA ASN A 158 -2.31 21.12 10.81
C ASN A 158 -3.55 22.02 10.98
N VAL A 159 -4.74 21.48 10.67
CA VAL A 159 -6.01 22.23 10.69
C VAL A 159 -6.98 21.74 11.78
N ALA A 160 -6.90 20.48 12.19
CA ALA A 160 -7.73 19.94 13.25
C ALA A 160 -6.92 18.97 14.14
N PRO A 161 -7.18 18.92 15.46
CA PRO A 161 -6.62 17.86 16.31
C PRO A 161 -7.12 16.51 15.81
N SER A 162 -6.19 15.63 15.46
CA SER A 162 -6.48 14.34 14.85
C SER A 162 -6.81 13.23 15.85
N GLN A 163 -6.91 13.53 17.15
CA GLN A 163 -6.99 12.52 18.19
C GLN A 163 -8.42 12.01 18.38
N ILE A 164 -8.67 10.77 17.97
CA ILE A 164 -9.88 10.02 18.30
C ILE A 164 -9.53 8.78 19.13
N SER A 165 -10.35 8.47 20.13
CA SER A 165 -10.16 7.25 20.93
C SER A 165 -10.51 6.01 20.10
N TRP A 166 -10.01 4.84 20.53
CA TRP A 166 -10.38 3.56 19.93
C TRP A 166 -11.91 3.38 19.87
N ASP A 167 -12.59 3.62 20.99
CA ASP A 167 -14.05 3.48 21.07
C ASP A 167 -14.78 4.44 20.12
N GLN A 168 -14.30 5.68 20.01
CA GLN A 168 -14.85 6.65 19.04
C GLN A 168 -14.65 6.17 17.60
N GLY A 169 -13.46 5.66 17.27
CA GLY A 169 -13.16 5.08 15.97
C GLY A 169 -14.05 3.89 15.62
N VAL A 170 -14.20 2.95 16.56
CA VAL A 170 -15.08 1.78 16.40
C VAL A 170 -16.53 2.21 16.19
N GLN A 171 -17.04 3.16 16.98
CA GLN A 171 -18.42 3.65 16.82
C GLN A 171 -18.63 4.36 15.48
N LEU A 172 -17.63 5.08 14.99
CA LEU A 172 -17.66 5.70 13.68
C LEU A 172 -17.75 4.65 12.57
N VAL A 173 -16.87 3.64 12.58
CA VAL A 173 -16.89 2.53 11.61
C VAL A 173 -18.22 1.77 11.66
N ARG A 174 -18.65 1.39 12.87
CA ARG A 174 -19.92 0.69 13.09
C ARG A 174 -21.11 1.50 12.58
N GLY A 175 -21.13 2.81 12.85
CA GLY A 175 -22.19 3.73 12.41
C GLY A 175 -22.28 3.84 10.90
N ALA A 176 -21.14 4.02 10.22
CA ALA A 176 -21.07 4.05 8.76
C ALA A 176 -21.55 2.72 8.14
N PHE A 177 -21.14 1.58 8.73
CA PHE A 177 -21.58 0.28 8.27
C PHE A 177 -23.08 0.06 8.49
N ALA A 178 -23.64 0.52 9.61
CA ALA A 178 -25.07 0.41 9.92
C ALA A 178 -25.95 1.23 8.98
N ALA A 179 -25.46 2.38 8.50
CA ALA A 179 -26.16 3.18 7.48
C ALA A 179 -26.32 2.43 6.15
N TYR A 180 -25.45 1.45 5.87
CA TYR A 180 -25.49 0.61 4.68
C TYR A 180 -26.18 -0.73 4.91
N SER A 181 -25.83 -1.47 5.97
CA SER A 181 -26.28 -2.85 6.21
C SER A 181 -26.12 -3.28 7.66
N ASP A 182 -27.21 -3.76 8.27
CA ASP A 182 -27.20 -4.33 9.62
C ASP A 182 -26.25 -5.53 9.76
N ASN A 183 -26.10 -6.33 8.69
CA ASN A 183 -25.17 -7.47 8.69
C ASN A 183 -23.72 -7.01 8.77
N LEU A 184 -23.38 -5.91 8.07
CA LEU A 184 -22.03 -5.36 8.07
C LEU A 184 -21.72 -4.69 9.43
N ALA A 185 -22.67 -3.97 10.02
CA ALA A 185 -22.54 -3.44 11.37
C ALA A 185 -22.41 -4.57 12.42
N GLY A 186 -23.19 -5.63 12.29
CA GLY A 186 -23.13 -6.80 13.16
C GLY A 186 -21.78 -7.52 13.11
N LEU A 187 -21.05 -7.44 11.99
CA LEU A 187 -19.67 -7.93 11.90
C LEU A 187 -18.75 -7.17 12.86
N VAL A 188 -18.89 -5.85 12.96
CA VAL A 188 -18.07 -5.03 13.87
C VAL A 188 -18.29 -5.51 15.30
N ASP A 189 -19.54 -5.64 15.73
CA ASP A 189 -19.92 -6.12 17.06
C ASP A 189 -19.33 -7.50 17.35
N ARG A 190 -19.46 -8.42 16.38
CA ARG A 190 -18.94 -9.78 16.49
C ARG A 190 -17.41 -9.82 16.56
N SER A 191 -16.72 -9.03 15.73
CA SER A 191 -15.26 -8.97 15.69
C SER A 191 -14.66 -8.52 17.03
N LEU A 192 -15.36 -7.64 17.76
CA LEU A 192 -14.97 -7.19 19.09
C LEU A 192 -15.29 -8.25 20.15
N ALA A 193 -16.52 -8.78 20.15
CA ALA A 193 -16.96 -9.78 21.12
C ALA A 193 -16.11 -11.06 21.09
N GLU A 194 -15.72 -11.48 19.89
CA GLU A 194 -14.90 -12.66 19.65
C GLU A 194 -13.38 -12.37 19.59
N LYS A 195 -12.96 -11.13 19.82
CA LYS A 195 -11.55 -10.71 19.89
C LYS A 195 -10.74 -11.01 18.62
N TRP A 196 -11.28 -10.66 17.46
CA TRP A 196 -10.60 -10.80 16.17
C TRP A 196 -9.47 -9.77 15.98
N ILE A 197 -9.56 -8.63 16.68
CA ILE A 197 -8.73 -7.45 16.44
C ILE A 197 -7.61 -7.32 17.47
N ASP A 198 -6.37 -7.21 16.99
CA ASP A 198 -5.19 -6.81 17.74
C ASP A 198 -4.79 -5.37 17.36
N ALA A 199 -5.30 -4.38 18.10
CA ALA A 199 -5.25 -2.97 17.70
C ALA A 199 -3.98 -2.19 18.14
N GLU A 200 -3.47 -2.45 19.34
CA GLU A 200 -2.47 -1.58 19.98
C GLU A 200 -1.06 -1.76 19.37
N PRO A 201 -0.35 -0.68 19.00
CA PRO A 201 1.05 -0.74 18.57
C PRO A 201 1.96 -1.04 19.77
N ARG A 202 2.96 -1.91 19.57
CA ARG A 202 3.92 -2.29 20.63
C ARG A 202 5.26 -2.72 20.04
N GLU A 203 6.31 -2.63 20.84
CA GLU A 203 7.66 -3.05 20.44
C GLU A 203 7.66 -4.51 19.96
N GLY A 204 8.31 -4.77 18.83
CA GLY A 204 8.36 -6.10 18.21
C GLY A 204 7.12 -6.48 17.38
N LYS A 205 6.04 -5.66 17.37
CA LYS A 205 4.89 -5.88 16.47
C LYS A 205 5.24 -5.45 15.04
N VAL A 206 4.80 -6.24 14.05
CA VAL A 206 4.94 -5.87 12.64
C VAL A 206 4.12 -4.60 12.34
N GLY A 207 4.68 -3.71 11.54
CA GLY A 207 4.01 -2.48 11.11
C GLY A 207 2.88 -2.73 10.10
N GLY A 208 2.08 -1.69 9.84
CA GLY A 208 0.95 -1.75 8.91
C GLY A 208 -0.33 -2.30 9.55
N ALA A 209 -1.24 -2.76 8.70
CA ALA A 209 -2.46 -3.46 9.07
C ALA A 209 -2.66 -4.64 8.11
N PHE A 210 -3.36 -5.67 8.55
CA PHE A 210 -3.82 -6.73 7.65
C PHE A 210 -4.98 -7.52 8.26
N CYS A 211 -5.73 -8.18 7.40
CA CYS A 211 -6.72 -9.17 7.73
C CYS A 211 -6.37 -10.50 7.06
N MET A 212 -6.47 -11.59 7.81
CA MET A 212 -6.35 -12.95 7.28
C MET A 212 -7.55 -13.80 7.67
N SER A 213 -7.99 -14.67 6.76
CA SER A 213 -8.99 -15.68 7.08
C SER A 213 -8.44 -16.61 8.17
N PHE A 214 -9.31 -17.05 9.08
CA PHE A 214 -8.98 -17.96 10.16
C PHE A 214 -9.92 -19.17 10.15
N VAL A 215 -10.12 -19.80 11.31
CA VAL A 215 -10.99 -20.96 11.48
C VAL A 215 -12.46 -20.56 11.24
N ASP A 216 -13.14 -21.37 10.44
CA ASP A 216 -14.52 -21.20 10.00
C ASP A 216 -14.72 -19.91 9.19
N ASP A 217 -15.54 -19.00 9.69
CA ASP A 217 -15.85 -17.70 9.07
C ASP A 217 -15.14 -16.53 9.77
N ARG A 218 -14.29 -16.81 10.77
CA ARG A 218 -13.58 -15.78 11.53
C ARG A 218 -12.36 -15.28 10.78
N SER A 219 -11.94 -14.06 11.12
CA SER A 219 -10.69 -13.47 10.64
C SER A 219 -9.81 -13.06 11.82
N LEU A 220 -8.50 -12.95 11.57
CA LEU A 220 -7.57 -12.25 12.46
C LEU A 220 -7.22 -10.91 11.83
N VAL A 221 -7.43 -9.84 12.57
CA VAL A 221 -7.23 -8.46 12.14
C VAL A 221 -6.11 -7.86 12.97
N LEU A 222 -5.01 -7.47 12.32
CA LEU A 222 -3.92 -6.75 12.94
C LEU A 222 -4.01 -5.28 12.55
N LEU A 223 -3.98 -4.38 13.53
CA LEU A 223 -3.88 -2.94 13.32
C LEU A 223 -2.70 -2.37 14.10
N ASN A 224 -2.28 -1.16 13.74
CA ASN A 224 -1.41 -0.32 14.57
C ASN A 224 -2.13 1.01 14.81
N TRP A 225 -3.13 0.97 15.70
CA TRP A 225 -4.00 2.12 15.99
C TRP A 225 -3.20 3.29 16.56
N SER A 226 -3.26 4.44 15.89
CA SER A 226 -2.52 5.66 16.28
C SER A 226 -3.42 6.75 16.88
N GLY A 227 -4.72 6.47 17.05
CA GLY A 227 -5.68 7.44 17.55
C GLY A 227 -6.07 8.49 16.52
N SER A 228 -6.22 8.10 15.25
CA SER A 228 -6.50 9.02 14.13
C SER A 228 -7.69 8.58 13.29
N VAL A 229 -8.29 9.52 12.55
CA VAL A 229 -9.32 9.22 11.54
C VAL A 229 -8.80 8.24 10.48
N ASP A 230 -7.54 8.40 10.07
CA ASP A 230 -6.82 7.45 9.23
C ASP A 230 -6.76 6.02 9.83
N SER A 231 -6.58 5.91 11.15
CA SER A 231 -6.67 4.61 11.84
C SER A 231 -8.08 4.03 11.81
N ALA A 232 -9.13 4.86 11.83
CA ALA A 232 -10.52 4.41 11.68
C ALA A 232 -10.82 3.94 10.24
N GLN A 233 -10.31 4.64 9.22
CA GLN A 233 -10.39 4.18 7.82
C GLN A 233 -9.66 2.84 7.65
N THR A 234 -8.44 2.72 8.19
CA THR A 234 -7.69 1.45 8.19
C THR A 234 -8.47 0.34 8.89
N THR A 235 -9.13 0.64 10.01
CA THR A 235 -9.99 -0.35 10.69
C THR A 235 -11.16 -0.79 9.80
N ALA A 236 -11.79 0.14 9.09
CA ALA A 236 -12.86 -0.17 8.14
C ALA A 236 -12.37 -1.01 6.96
N HIS A 237 -11.17 -0.70 6.43
CA HIS A 237 -10.50 -1.47 5.38
C HIS A 237 -10.37 -2.94 5.78
N GLU A 238 -9.75 -3.21 6.93
CA GLU A 238 -9.53 -4.57 7.39
C GLU A 238 -10.81 -5.30 7.76
N LEU A 239 -11.81 -4.59 8.30
CA LEU A 239 -13.12 -5.18 8.56
C LEU A 239 -13.89 -5.47 7.26
N GLY A 240 -13.62 -4.75 6.17
CA GLY A 240 -14.12 -5.10 4.85
C GLY A 240 -13.56 -6.42 4.33
N HIS A 241 -12.26 -6.67 4.54
CA HIS A 241 -11.67 -7.99 4.29
C HIS A 241 -12.27 -9.07 5.18
N ALA A 242 -12.46 -8.78 6.47
CA ALA A 242 -13.08 -9.72 7.40
C ALA A 242 -14.52 -10.06 6.96
N TYR A 243 -15.29 -9.06 6.51
CA TYR A 243 -16.61 -9.27 5.93
C TYR A 243 -16.54 -10.19 4.73
N HIS A 244 -15.65 -9.91 3.78
CA HIS A 244 -15.47 -10.74 2.59
C HIS A 244 -15.15 -12.19 2.96
N ASN A 245 -14.27 -12.42 3.93
CA ASN A 245 -13.96 -13.75 4.45
C ASN A 245 -15.20 -14.46 5.00
N THR A 246 -16.06 -13.76 5.76
CA THR A 246 -17.30 -14.35 6.30
C THR A 246 -18.24 -14.78 5.18
N GLN A 247 -18.38 -13.97 4.11
CA GLN A 247 -19.25 -14.28 2.98
C GLN A 247 -18.76 -15.46 2.14
N LEU A 248 -17.47 -15.78 2.26
CA LEU A 248 -16.84 -16.90 1.58
C LEU A 248 -16.82 -18.18 2.42
N ALA A 249 -17.19 -18.14 3.70
CA ALA A 249 -16.98 -19.24 4.64
C ALA A 249 -17.55 -20.59 4.18
N ASP A 250 -18.76 -20.59 3.62
CA ASP A 250 -19.46 -21.79 3.14
C ASP A 250 -19.06 -22.21 1.71
N ARG A 251 -18.15 -21.48 1.08
CA ARG A 251 -17.67 -21.79 -0.28
C ARG A 251 -16.64 -22.91 -0.25
N THR A 252 -16.56 -23.66 -1.35
CA THR A 252 -15.52 -24.68 -1.52
C THR A 252 -14.12 -24.04 -1.56
N PRO A 253 -13.04 -24.77 -1.23
CA PRO A 253 -11.69 -24.22 -1.25
C PRO A 253 -11.27 -23.57 -2.58
N LEU A 254 -11.77 -24.08 -3.72
CA LEU A 254 -11.50 -23.49 -5.04
C LEU A 254 -12.22 -22.15 -5.24
N GLN A 255 -13.42 -22.00 -4.70
CA GLN A 255 -14.21 -20.77 -4.78
C GLN A 255 -13.72 -19.68 -3.82
N LYS A 256 -12.96 -20.05 -2.77
CA LYS A 256 -12.32 -19.11 -1.83
C LYS A 256 -11.04 -18.47 -2.40
N ARG A 257 -10.51 -18.96 -3.54
CA ARG A 257 -9.35 -18.37 -4.19
C ARG A 257 -9.78 -17.20 -5.06
N LEU A 258 -9.52 -15.99 -4.59
CA LEU A 258 -9.82 -14.77 -5.31
C LEU A 258 -8.55 -13.98 -5.68
N PRO A 259 -8.55 -13.27 -6.81
CA PRO A 259 -7.49 -12.30 -7.12
C PRO A 259 -7.45 -11.17 -6.10
N MET A 260 -6.26 -10.64 -5.83
CA MET A 260 -6.06 -9.52 -4.90
C MET A 260 -6.89 -8.29 -5.28
N ALA A 261 -7.00 -7.98 -6.57
CA ALA A 261 -7.85 -6.87 -7.04
C ALA A 261 -9.33 -7.01 -6.63
N LEU A 262 -9.84 -8.24 -6.54
CA LEU A 262 -11.20 -8.50 -6.04
C LEU A 262 -11.26 -8.43 -4.51
N ALA A 263 -10.18 -8.83 -3.81
CA ALA A 263 -10.08 -8.71 -2.35
C ALA A 263 -10.26 -7.25 -1.90
N GLU A 264 -9.61 -6.32 -2.62
CA GLU A 264 -9.61 -4.89 -2.33
C GLU A 264 -10.97 -4.21 -2.57
N THR A 265 -11.89 -4.86 -3.30
CA THR A 265 -13.21 -4.26 -3.54
C THR A 265 -13.99 -4.09 -2.24
N ALA A 266 -13.92 -5.07 -1.34
CA ALA A 266 -14.67 -5.03 -0.08
C ALA A 266 -14.06 -4.04 0.93
N SER A 267 -12.73 -3.98 1.01
CA SER A 267 -12.01 -3.10 1.93
C SER A 267 -12.17 -1.63 1.52
N ILE A 268 -11.91 -1.30 0.26
CA ILE A 268 -12.07 0.08 -0.28
C ILE A 268 -13.52 0.55 -0.21
N PHE A 269 -14.49 -0.36 -0.45
CA PHE A 269 -15.90 -0.02 -0.28
C PHE A 269 -16.22 0.36 1.17
N CYS A 270 -15.69 -0.37 2.14
CA CYS A 270 -15.88 -0.08 3.56
C CYS A 270 -15.22 1.23 4.00
N GLU A 271 -14.03 1.55 3.47
CA GLU A 271 -13.42 2.87 3.64
C GLU A 271 -14.32 3.97 3.08
N THR A 272 -14.86 3.77 1.87
CA THR A 272 -15.73 4.74 1.20
C THR A 272 -16.95 5.06 2.05
N LEU A 273 -17.59 4.06 2.66
CA LEU A 273 -18.72 4.27 3.58
C LEU A 273 -18.32 5.18 4.76
N VAL A 274 -17.16 4.94 5.35
CA VAL A 274 -16.64 5.73 6.47
C VAL A 274 -16.32 7.17 6.07
N VAL A 275 -15.71 7.35 4.90
CA VAL A 275 -15.40 8.67 4.34
C VAL A 275 -16.67 9.45 4.03
N GLU A 276 -17.64 8.85 3.33
CA GLU A 276 -18.89 9.51 2.98
C GLU A 276 -19.69 9.92 4.22
N GLU A 277 -19.77 9.03 5.21
CA GLU A 277 -20.43 9.32 6.48
C GLU A 277 -19.75 10.50 7.19
N GLY A 278 -18.41 10.48 7.27
CA GLY A 278 -17.62 11.56 7.86
C GLY A 278 -17.79 12.89 7.13
N LEU A 279 -17.73 12.89 5.79
CA LEU A 279 -17.88 14.10 4.97
C LEU A 279 -19.29 14.70 5.03
N SER A 280 -20.31 13.90 5.35
CA SER A 280 -21.69 14.35 5.54
C SER A 280 -21.94 15.01 6.90
N ARG A 281 -21.19 14.61 7.93
CA ARG A 281 -21.38 15.06 9.32
C ARG A 281 -20.42 16.16 9.74
N LEU A 282 -19.17 16.08 9.31
CA LEU A 282 -18.12 17.03 9.69
C LEU A 282 -18.26 18.35 8.92
N SER A 283 -17.72 19.42 9.49
CA SER A 283 -17.66 20.73 8.84
C SER A 283 -16.33 21.43 9.11
N GLY A 284 -16.07 22.55 8.41
CA GLY A 284 -14.85 23.34 8.61
C GLY A 284 -13.56 22.53 8.47
N ASP A 285 -12.65 22.73 9.42
CA ASP A 285 -11.30 22.15 9.40
C ASP A 285 -11.29 20.62 9.60
N GLU A 286 -12.24 20.07 10.36
CA GLU A 286 -12.35 18.62 10.56
C GLU A 286 -12.74 17.92 9.25
N ARG A 287 -13.68 18.52 8.50
CA ARG A 287 -14.07 18.01 7.17
C ARG A 287 -12.92 18.13 6.17
N LEU A 288 -12.14 19.21 6.24
CA LEU A 288 -10.96 19.40 5.41
C LEU A 288 -9.88 18.37 5.71
N ALA A 289 -9.62 18.06 6.98
CA ALA A 289 -8.63 17.05 7.38
C ALA A 289 -9.00 15.64 6.89
N LEU A 290 -10.28 15.24 7.01
CA LEU A 290 -10.77 13.97 6.46
C LEU A 290 -10.61 13.93 4.94
N LEU A 291 -11.02 14.99 4.24
CA LEU A 291 -10.91 15.07 2.79
C LEU A 291 -9.45 15.00 2.32
N ASP A 292 -8.51 15.62 3.02
CA ASP A 292 -7.09 15.53 2.67
C ASP A 292 -6.53 14.13 2.87
N THR A 293 -6.96 13.44 3.92
CA THR A 293 -6.58 12.04 4.20
C THR A 293 -7.07 11.12 3.08
N ASP A 294 -8.35 11.24 2.70
CA ASP A 294 -8.96 10.48 1.61
C ASP A 294 -8.27 10.74 0.25
N LEU A 295 -8.05 12.01 -0.10
CA LEU A 295 -7.34 12.39 -1.33
C LEU A 295 -5.88 11.93 -1.32
N GLY A 296 -5.24 11.88 -0.15
CA GLY A 296 -3.90 11.31 0.04
C GLY A 296 -3.86 9.81 -0.28
N GLY A 297 -4.82 9.04 0.25
CA GLY A 297 -4.99 7.62 -0.06
C GLY A 297 -5.26 7.39 -1.55
N ALA A 298 -6.20 8.16 -2.13
CA ALA A 298 -6.49 8.10 -3.56
C ALA A 298 -5.26 8.44 -4.42
N ASN A 299 -4.46 9.44 -4.03
CA ASN A 299 -3.22 9.78 -4.73
C ASN A 299 -2.20 8.64 -4.68
N GLN A 300 -2.09 7.93 -3.56
CA GLN A 300 -1.22 6.76 -3.45
C GLN A 300 -1.66 5.63 -4.39
N VAL A 301 -2.96 5.30 -4.40
CA VAL A 301 -3.48 4.20 -5.23
C VAL A 301 -3.52 4.55 -6.72
N VAL A 302 -3.80 5.80 -7.08
CA VAL A 302 -3.95 6.22 -8.48
C VAL A 302 -2.64 6.70 -9.09
N VAL A 303 -1.91 7.59 -8.42
CA VAL A 303 -0.72 8.22 -9.00
C VAL A 303 0.53 7.37 -8.75
N ASP A 304 0.79 6.97 -7.51
CA ASP A 304 2.00 6.21 -7.16
C ASP A 304 1.98 4.79 -7.74
N ILE A 305 0.85 4.06 -7.70
CA ILE A 305 0.79 2.75 -8.37
C ILE A 305 0.90 2.87 -9.89
N HIS A 306 0.36 3.93 -10.50
CA HIS A 306 0.51 4.15 -11.93
C HIS A 306 1.97 4.40 -12.33
N SER A 307 2.72 5.23 -11.59
CA SER A 307 4.14 5.44 -11.87
C SER A 307 4.94 4.14 -11.67
N ARG A 308 4.63 3.34 -10.64
CA ARG A 308 5.25 2.01 -10.46
C ARG A 308 4.96 1.06 -11.62
N PHE A 309 3.75 1.09 -12.16
CA PHE A 309 3.39 0.31 -13.35
C PHE A 309 4.19 0.75 -14.59
N LEU A 310 4.33 2.07 -14.81
CA LEU A 310 5.13 2.60 -15.92
C LEU A 310 6.62 2.22 -15.78
N PHE A 311 7.17 2.39 -14.58
CA PHE A 311 8.52 1.95 -14.24
C PHE A 311 8.71 0.44 -14.49
N GLU A 312 7.83 -0.40 -13.96
CA GLU A 312 7.91 -1.85 -14.10
C GLU A 312 7.81 -2.28 -15.58
N THR A 313 6.92 -1.63 -16.34
CA THR A 313 6.76 -1.86 -17.78
C THR A 313 8.08 -1.62 -18.52
N GLU A 314 8.75 -0.51 -18.22
CA GLU A 314 10.03 -0.18 -18.84
C GLU A 314 11.16 -1.11 -18.39
N VAL A 315 11.19 -1.49 -17.11
CA VAL A 315 12.14 -2.50 -16.60
C VAL A 315 11.96 -3.82 -17.34
N PHE A 316 10.73 -4.31 -17.51
CA PHE A 316 10.48 -5.54 -18.27
C PHE A 316 10.95 -5.42 -19.70
N ALA A 317 10.72 -4.29 -20.36
CA ALA A 317 11.13 -4.05 -21.74
C ALA A 317 12.66 -4.03 -21.90
N ARG A 318 13.38 -3.24 -21.11
CA ARG A 318 14.84 -3.12 -21.21
C ARG A 318 15.56 -4.37 -20.73
N ARG A 319 15.05 -5.03 -19.68
CA ARG A 319 15.66 -6.22 -19.08
C ARG A 319 15.71 -7.40 -20.04
N GLN A 320 14.89 -7.44 -21.08
CA GLN A 320 14.95 -8.49 -22.12
C GLN A 320 16.29 -8.50 -22.87
N ARG A 321 16.98 -7.36 -22.95
CA ARG A 321 18.20 -7.20 -23.77
C ARG A 321 19.49 -7.35 -22.96
N ARG A 322 19.50 -6.82 -21.74
CA ARG A 322 20.67 -6.79 -20.85
C ARG A 322 20.27 -6.56 -19.40
N THR A 323 21.24 -6.64 -18.50
CA THR A 323 21.09 -6.14 -17.13
C THR A 323 21.08 -4.61 -17.12
N LEU A 324 20.39 -4.05 -16.13
CA LEU A 324 20.15 -2.62 -15.94
C LEU A 324 20.94 -2.15 -14.72
N GLY A 325 21.72 -1.08 -14.87
CA GLY A 325 22.45 -0.46 -13.76
C GLY A 325 21.54 0.32 -12.81
N VAL A 326 22.08 0.70 -11.65
CA VAL A 326 21.36 1.51 -10.65
C VAL A 326 20.89 2.83 -11.23
N SER A 327 21.77 3.57 -11.93
CA SER A 327 21.41 4.86 -12.53
C SER A 327 20.26 4.74 -13.53
N GLU A 328 20.27 3.67 -14.35
CA GLU A 328 19.20 3.45 -15.33
C GLU A 328 17.86 3.16 -14.66
N LEU A 329 17.86 2.36 -13.60
CA LEU A 329 16.66 2.10 -12.80
C LEU A 329 16.12 3.39 -12.19
N ASN A 330 17.00 4.23 -11.63
CA ASN A 330 16.60 5.51 -11.07
C ASN A 330 16.06 6.47 -12.13
N GLU A 331 16.70 6.56 -13.30
CA GLU A 331 16.24 7.38 -14.43
C GLU A 331 14.87 6.94 -14.95
N MET A 332 14.62 5.62 -15.04
CA MET A 332 13.31 5.09 -15.43
C MET A 332 12.23 5.46 -14.40
N MET A 333 12.54 5.40 -13.10
CA MET A 333 11.58 5.80 -12.06
C MET A 333 11.30 7.30 -12.08
N LEU A 334 12.29 8.14 -12.40
CA LEU A 334 12.10 9.59 -12.56
C LEU A 334 11.28 9.96 -13.80
N GLY A 335 11.33 9.13 -14.84
CA GLY A 335 10.56 9.32 -16.07
C GLY A 335 9.12 8.78 -16.00
N ALA A 336 8.83 7.93 -15.03
CA ALA A 336 7.53 7.28 -14.80
C ALA A 336 6.59 8.17 -13.98
#